data_AF-T1EAD8-F1
#
_entry.id   AF-T1EAD8-F1
#
_cell.length_a   1.000
_cell.length_b   1.000
_cell.length_c   1.000
_cell.angle_alpha   90.00
_cell.angle_beta   90.00
_cell.angle_gamma   90.00
#
_symmetry.space_group_name_H-M   'P 1'
#
loop_
_entity.id
_entity.type
_entity.pdbx_description
1 polymer ?
#
loop_
_entity_poly.entity_id
_entity_poly.type
_entity_poly.pdbx_seq_one_letter_code
_entity_poly.pdbx_strand_id
1 'polypeptide(L)'
;SVALCTLLAGSSAQVTKSANIVKIHEAVGAILGQMSIIPGSVRQVIAGTDSQNNINKALAAIAAMQPQYNYFSSTYTSAVKPESLPTLNSAIASFRSAITDLETNLKQVPVDPTKLTSSLSTVETSFMKLGSIVYTL
;
A
#
# COMPACT_ATOMS: atom_id res chain seq x y z
N SER A 1 -44.04 -26.65 32.25
CA SER A 1 -42.58 -26.53 32.38
C SER A 1 -42.02 -25.94 31.11
N VAL A 2 -41.66 -24.67 31.22
CA VAL A 2 -40.97 -23.84 30.23
C VAL A 2 -39.48 -23.99 30.47
N ALA A 3 -38.68 -23.75 29.42
CA ALA A 3 -37.21 -23.77 29.36
C ALA A 3 -36.61 -25.14 29.04
N LEU A 4 -36.20 -25.33 27.77
CA LEU A 4 -34.90 -25.90 27.35
C LEU A 4 -34.77 -26.05 25.80
N CYS A 5 -35.27 -25.11 24.98
CA CYS A 5 -35.09 -25.15 23.51
C CYS A 5 -34.55 -23.83 22.91
N THR A 6 -33.71 -23.10 23.65
CA THR A 6 -32.99 -21.92 23.10
C THR A 6 -31.47 -22.15 23.01
N LEU A 7 -31.05 -23.42 22.92
CA LEU A 7 -29.69 -23.75 22.50
C LEU A 7 -29.52 -23.38 21.01
N LEU A 8 -28.57 -22.49 20.75
CA LEU A 8 -27.83 -22.37 19.48
C LEU A 8 -28.61 -21.82 18.28
N ALA A 9 -29.04 -20.56 18.36
CA ALA A 9 -29.21 -19.73 17.16
C ALA A 9 -28.21 -18.58 17.21
N GLY A 10 -27.07 -18.77 16.51
CA GLY A 10 -26.31 -17.64 15.99
C GLY A 10 -25.00 -17.27 16.69
N SER A 11 -24.25 -18.21 17.27
CA SER A 11 -22.78 -18.05 17.37
C SER A 11 -22.15 -18.24 16.00
N SER A 12 -22.38 -17.27 15.12
CA SER A 12 -21.51 -16.95 13.99
C SER A 12 -21.69 -15.47 13.71
N ALA A 13 -21.20 -14.63 14.64
CA ALA A 13 -20.77 -13.29 14.27
C ALA A 13 -19.56 -13.47 13.32
N GLN A 14 -19.84 -13.97 12.11
CA GLN A 14 -18.99 -13.79 10.97
C GLN A 14 -19.04 -12.28 10.76
N VAL A 15 -18.03 -11.59 11.28
CA VAL A 15 -17.82 -10.17 11.00
C VAL A 15 -17.57 -10.10 9.50
N THR A 16 -18.64 -9.98 8.73
CA THR A 16 -18.55 -9.80 7.29
C THR A 16 -17.81 -8.49 7.09
N LYS A 17 -16.54 -8.59 6.71
CA LYS A 17 -15.67 -7.45 6.47
C LYS A 17 -16.40 -6.51 5.50
N SER A 18 -16.51 -5.23 5.83
CA SER A 18 -17.18 -4.26 4.97
C SER A 18 -16.63 -4.36 3.55
N ALA A 19 -17.50 -4.32 2.54
CA ALA A 19 -17.10 -4.36 1.13
C ALA A 19 -16.05 -3.28 0.81
N ASN A 20 -16.12 -2.13 1.47
CA ASN A 20 -15.13 -1.07 1.33
C ASN A 20 -13.76 -1.44 1.93
N ILE A 21 -13.75 -2.12 3.08
CA ILE A 21 -12.51 -2.63 3.68
C ILE A 21 -11.90 -3.70 2.76
N VAL A 22 -12.70 -4.56 2.14
CA VAL A 22 -12.22 -5.53 1.15
C VAL A 22 -11.56 -4.82 -0.04
N LYS A 23 -12.15 -3.74 -0.55
CA LYS A 23 -11.54 -2.92 -1.63
C LYS A 23 -10.21 -2.30 -1.22
N ILE A 24 -10.07 -1.84 0.04
CA ILE A 24 -8.79 -1.36 0.57
C ILE A 24 -7.74 -2.50 0.59
N HIS A 25 -8.13 -3.72 0.97
CA HIS A 25 -7.23 -4.88 0.94
C HIS A 25 -6.80 -5.25 -0.48
N GLU A 26 -7.74 -5.29 -1.42
CA GLU A 26 -7.46 -5.56 -2.83
C GLU A 26 -6.49 -4.52 -3.40
N ALA A 27 -6.67 -3.24 -3.09
CA ALA A 27 -5.80 -2.16 -3.51
C ALA A 27 -4.37 -2.33 -2.95
N VAL A 28 -4.22 -2.66 -1.67
CA VAL A 28 -2.90 -2.96 -1.07
C VAL A 28 -2.27 -4.21 -1.71
N GLY A 29 -3.06 -5.24 -2.02
CA GLY A 29 -2.59 -6.43 -2.72
C GLY A 29 -2.09 -6.12 -4.14
N ALA A 30 -2.79 -5.27 -4.89
CA ALA A 30 -2.34 -4.81 -6.20
C ALA A 30 -1.04 -3.98 -6.10
N ILE A 31 -0.93 -3.11 -5.09
CA ILE A 31 0.31 -2.36 -4.79
C ILE A 31 1.44 -3.32 -4.42
N LEU A 32 1.19 -4.37 -3.63
CA LEU A 32 2.20 -5.38 -3.30
C LEU A 32 2.80 -6.02 -4.56
N GLY A 33 1.96 -6.30 -5.56
CA GLY A 33 2.41 -6.79 -6.86
C GLY A 33 3.45 -5.87 -7.51
N GLN A 34 3.22 -4.55 -7.48
CA GLN A 34 4.16 -3.56 -8.01
C GLN A 34 5.40 -3.38 -7.11
N MET A 35 5.23 -3.50 -5.80
CA MET A 35 6.31 -3.48 -4.82
C MET A 35 7.24 -4.70 -4.92
N SER A 36 6.87 -5.74 -5.66
CA SER A 36 7.81 -6.82 -6.04
C SER A 36 8.77 -6.41 -7.16
N ILE A 37 8.40 -5.40 -7.96
CA ILE A 37 9.15 -4.92 -9.14
C ILE A 37 10.02 -3.72 -8.78
N ILE A 38 9.42 -2.70 -8.14
CA ILE A 38 10.05 -1.40 -7.87
C ILE A 38 11.43 -1.55 -7.20
N PRO A 39 11.57 -2.26 -6.06
CA PRO A 39 12.85 -2.37 -5.38
C PRO A 39 13.91 -3.08 -6.20
N GLY A 40 13.52 -4.11 -6.96
CA GLY A 40 14.42 -4.84 -7.85
C GLY A 40 14.97 -3.93 -8.93
N SER A 41 14.10 -3.22 -9.64
CA SER A 41 14.50 -2.27 -10.68
C SER A 41 15.34 -1.12 -10.13
N VAL A 42 14.93 -0.48 -9.03
CA VAL A 42 15.69 0.64 -8.43
C VAL A 42 17.08 0.18 -7.98
N ARG A 43 17.23 -1.01 -7.39
CA ARG A 43 18.54 -1.56 -7.02
C ARG A 43 19.47 -1.77 -8.22
N GLN A 44 18.93 -2.15 -9.39
CA GLN A 44 19.71 -2.25 -10.62
C GLN A 44 20.17 -0.87 -11.14
N VAL A 45 19.33 0.17 -11.00
CA VAL A 45 19.71 1.56 -11.32
C VAL A 45 20.85 2.02 -10.41
N ILE A 46 20.76 1.76 -9.11
CA ILE A 46 21.81 2.08 -8.12
C ILE A 46 23.12 1.36 -8.47
N ALA A 47 23.05 0.10 -8.93
CA ALA A 47 24.19 -0.69 -9.36
C ALA A 47 24.74 -0.28 -10.75
N GLY A 48 24.15 0.73 -11.41
CA GLY A 48 24.56 1.17 -12.75
C GLY A 48 24.27 0.17 -13.87
N THR A 49 23.41 -0.82 -13.62
CA THR A 49 23.11 -1.92 -14.55
C THR A 49 21.86 -1.60 -15.35
N ASP A 50 22.00 -1.47 -16.67
CA ASP A 50 20.90 -1.21 -17.62
C ASP A 50 19.94 -0.12 -17.08
N SER A 51 20.53 0.98 -16.59
CA SER A 51 19.83 1.94 -15.73
C SER A 51 18.59 2.51 -16.39
N GLN A 52 18.63 2.82 -17.69
CA GLN A 52 17.47 3.38 -18.38
C GLN A 52 16.29 2.40 -18.47
N ASN A 53 16.55 1.13 -18.79
CA ASN A 53 15.50 0.11 -18.82
C ASN A 53 14.91 -0.11 -17.42
N ASN A 54 15.75 -0.12 -16.39
CA ASN A 54 15.31 -0.31 -15.01
C ASN A 54 14.56 0.93 -14.46
N ILE A 55 14.96 2.14 -14.82
CA ILE A 55 14.18 3.36 -14.55
C ILE A 55 12.80 3.23 -15.18
N ASN A 56 12.72 2.86 -16.46
CA ASN A 56 11.44 2.72 -17.16
C ASN A 56 10.53 1.66 -16.51
N LYS A 57 11.09 0.51 -16.09
CA LYS A 57 10.35 -0.54 -15.36
C LYS A 57 9.82 -0.03 -14.01
N ALA A 58 10.66 0.67 -13.24
CA ALA A 58 10.25 1.24 -11.95
C ALA A 58 9.14 2.29 -12.13
N LEU A 59 9.27 3.20 -13.09
CA LEU A 59 8.27 4.21 -13.39
C LEU A 59 6.95 3.61 -13.89
N ALA A 60 7.01 2.56 -14.72
CA ALA A 60 5.81 1.83 -15.16
C ALA A 60 5.08 1.15 -13.99
N ALA A 61 5.83 0.52 -13.08
CA ALA A 61 5.27 -0.08 -11.88
C ALA A 61 4.64 0.98 -10.95
N ILE A 62 5.30 2.13 -10.76
CA ILE A 62 4.73 3.27 -10.02
C ILE A 62 3.42 3.74 -10.64
N ALA A 63 3.38 3.93 -11.96
CA ALA A 63 2.18 4.35 -12.68
C ALA A 63 1.04 3.33 -12.52
N ALA A 64 1.33 2.03 -12.53
CA ALA A 64 0.34 0.97 -12.33
C ALA A 64 -0.28 0.97 -10.92
N MET A 65 0.39 1.52 -9.90
CA MET A 65 -0.16 1.66 -8.54
C MET A 65 -1.09 2.85 -8.39
N GLN A 66 -0.89 3.94 -9.15
CA GLN A 66 -1.61 5.20 -8.95
C GLN A 66 -3.15 5.04 -8.97
N PRO A 67 -3.77 4.23 -9.85
CA PRO A 67 -5.21 3.99 -9.83
C PRO A 67 -5.72 3.39 -8.51
N GLN A 68 -4.88 2.63 -7.79
CA GLN A 68 -5.25 1.99 -6.53
C GLN A 68 -5.46 3.00 -5.40
N TYR A 69 -4.89 4.21 -5.51
CA TYR A 69 -5.08 5.26 -4.50
C TYR A 69 -6.53 5.75 -4.39
N ASN A 70 -7.37 5.51 -5.40
CA ASN A 70 -8.79 5.83 -5.34
C ASN A 70 -9.52 5.06 -4.23
N TYR A 71 -9.05 3.84 -3.93
CA TYR A 71 -9.59 3.00 -2.85
C TYR A 71 -9.16 3.46 -1.45
N PHE A 72 -8.30 4.47 -1.35
CA PHE A 72 -7.91 5.11 -0.10
C PHE A 72 -8.65 6.44 0.16
N SER A 73 -9.65 6.76 -0.68
CA SER A 73 -10.51 7.93 -0.48
C SER A 73 -11.51 7.73 0.67
N SER A 74 -12.12 8.82 1.12
CA SER A 74 -13.15 8.82 2.16
C SER A 74 -14.35 7.92 1.85
N THR A 75 -14.67 7.71 0.56
CA THR A 75 -15.69 6.76 0.11
C THR A 75 -15.46 5.36 0.68
N TYR A 76 -14.19 4.92 0.74
CA TYR A 76 -13.83 3.59 1.22
C TYR A 76 -13.37 3.60 2.69
N THR A 77 -12.59 4.60 3.09
CA THR A 77 -12.03 4.66 4.45
C THR A 77 -13.07 5.01 5.52
N SER A 78 -14.25 5.51 5.14
CA SER A 78 -15.39 5.71 6.07
C SER A 78 -15.88 4.42 6.75
N ALA A 79 -15.57 3.25 6.19
CA ALA A 79 -15.88 1.96 6.81
C ALA A 79 -14.89 1.55 7.91
N VAL A 80 -13.78 2.27 8.06
CA VAL A 80 -12.76 2.02 9.08
C VAL A 80 -13.20 2.63 10.40
N LYS A 81 -12.89 1.95 11.51
CA LYS A 81 -13.22 2.44 12.85
C LYS A 81 -12.62 3.83 13.10
N PRO A 82 -13.36 4.77 13.72
CA PRO A 82 -12.89 6.13 13.93
C PRO A 82 -11.52 6.23 14.62
N GLU A 83 -11.21 5.32 15.55
CA GLU A 83 -9.94 5.27 16.27
C GLU A 83 -8.75 4.84 15.39
N SER A 84 -8.98 4.08 14.31
CA SER A 84 -7.94 3.60 13.40
C SER A 84 -7.75 4.50 12.17
N LEU A 85 -8.76 5.32 11.86
CA LEU A 85 -8.80 6.16 10.67
C LEU A 85 -7.64 7.18 10.61
N PRO A 86 -7.25 7.90 11.69
CA PRO A 86 -6.12 8.82 11.66
C PRO A 86 -4.82 8.10 11.28
N THR A 87 -4.56 6.94 11.90
CA THR A 87 -3.36 6.14 11.66
C THR A 87 -3.31 5.62 10.23
N LEU A 88 -4.43 5.15 9.69
CA LEU A 88 -4.55 4.73 8.29
C LEU A 88 -4.29 5.89 7.33
N ASN A 89 -4.94 7.04 7.54
CA ASN A 89 -4.77 8.22 6.68
C ASN A 89 -3.32 8.72 6.68
N SER A 90 -2.66 8.76 7.84
CA SER A 90 -1.24 9.10 7.92
C SER A 90 -0.37 8.10 7.16
N ALA A 91 -0.64 6.80 7.26
CA ALA A 91 0.14 5.79 6.54
C ALA A 91 -0.04 5.88 5.02
N ILE A 92 -1.26 6.10 4.55
CA ILE A 92 -1.55 6.36 3.12
C ILE A 92 -0.78 7.59 2.64
N ALA A 93 -0.84 8.69 3.40
CA ALA A 93 -0.15 9.93 3.04
C ALA A 93 1.37 9.74 2.98
N SER A 94 1.97 9.10 3.99
CA SER A 94 3.40 8.79 4.01
C SER A 94 3.83 7.92 2.83
N PHE A 95 3.06 6.87 2.52
CA PHE A 95 3.37 6.00 1.38
C PHE A 95 3.29 6.75 0.04
N ARG A 96 2.23 7.54 -0.17
CA ARG A 96 2.07 8.36 -1.40
C ARG A 96 3.20 9.39 -1.56
N SER A 97 3.63 10.01 -0.47
CA SER A 97 4.77 10.93 -0.48
C SER A 97 6.05 10.20 -0.87
N ALA A 98 6.33 9.05 -0.23
CA ALA A 98 7.53 8.27 -0.51
C ALA A 98 7.61 7.82 -1.97
N ILE A 99 6.48 7.41 -2.56
CA ILE A 99 6.40 7.05 -3.98
C ILE A 99 6.64 8.26 -4.89
N THR A 100 6.07 9.42 -4.57
CA THR A 100 6.31 10.66 -5.32
C THR A 100 7.78 11.06 -5.27
N ASP A 101 8.42 10.93 -4.11
CA ASP A 101 9.84 11.25 -3.94
C ASP A 101 10.74 10.29 -4.73
N LEU A 102 10.43 8.98 -4.69
CA LEU A 102 11.13 7.99 -5.50
C LEU A 102 10.96 8.25 -7.00
N GLU A 103 9.74 8.52 -7.45
CA GLU A 103 9.44 8.86 -8.85
C GLU A 103 10.21 10.10 -9.30
N THR A 104 10.29 11.12 -8.44
CA THR A 104 11.05 12.34 -8.70
C THR A 104 12.54 12.05 -8.83
N ASN A 105 13.11 11.27 -7.92
CA ASN A 105 14.53 10.90 -7.96
C ASN A 105 14.88 10.03 -9.17
N LEU A 106 13.98 9.14 -9.61
CA LEU A 106 14.17 8.34 -10.82
C LEU A 106 14.17 9.18 -12.10
N LYS A 107 13.49 10.34 -12.11
CA LYS A 107 13.42 11.27 -13.24
C LYS A 107 14.52 12.34 -13.24
N GLN A 108 15.33 12.43 -12.17
CA GLN A 108 16.45 13.36 -12.11
C GLN A 108 17.56 12.96 -13.09
N VAL A 109 18.22 13.95 -13.69
CA VAL A 109 19.36 13.75 -14.59
C VAL A 109 20.52 14.65 -14.14
N PRO A 110 21.68 14.09 -13.74
CA PRO A 110 21.94 12.66 -13.54
C PRO A 110 21.14 12.10 -12.35
N VAL A 111 20.88 10.79 -12.39
CA VAL A 111 20.28 10.07 -11.26
C VAL A 111 21.29 10.00 -10.11
N ASP A 112 20.85 10.31 -8.89
CA ASP A 112 21.66 10.23 -7.67
C ASP A 112 21.39 8.91 -6.93
N PRO A 113 22.35 7.96 -6.91
CA PRO A 113 22.17 6.66 -6.25
C PRO A 113 21.94 6.77 -4.73
N THR A 114 22.46 7.81 -4.08
CA THR A 114 22.28 8.03 -2.64
C THR A 114 20.84 8.43 -2.33
N LYS A 115 20.27 9.33 -3.15
CA LYS A 115 18.85 9.69 -3.04
C LYS A 115 17.94 8.54 -3.40
N LEU A 116 18.28 7.74 -4.42
CA LEU A 116 17.51 6.53 -4.75
C LEU A 116 17.52 5.51 -3.60
N THR A 117 18.65 5.30 -2.95
CA THR A 117 18.75 4.38 -1.80
C THR A 117 17.85 4.84 -0.65
N SER A 118 17.93 6.12 -0.28
CA SER A 118 17.11 6.70 0.80
C SER A 118 15.62 6.70 0.47
N SER A 119 15.25 7.08 -0.75
CA SER A 119 13.84 7.07 -1.19
C SER A 119 13.27 5.66 -1.29
N LEU A 120 14.04 4.67 -1.79
CA LEU A 120 13.61 3.27 -1.81
C LEU A 120 13.36 2.74 -0.40
N SER A 121 14.27 2.97 0.54
CA SER A 121 14.10 2.54 1.94
C SER A 121 12.86 3.17 2.59
N THR A 122 12.59 4.45 2.28
CA THR A 122 11.39 5.15 2.74
C THR A 122 10.12 4.55 2.16
N VAL A 123 10.13 4.18 0.88
CA VAL A 123 9.02 3.48 0.21
C VAL A 123 8.77 2.11 0.85
N GLU A 124 9.80 1.28 1.02
CA GLU A 124 9.67 -0.05 1.63
C GLU A 124 9.11 0.05 3.06
N THR A 125 9.64 0.97 3.88
CA THR A 125 9.20 1.19 5.26
C THR A 125 7.75 1.68 5.34
N SER A 126 7.40 2.68 4.52
CA SER A 126 6.04 3.25 4.51
C SER A 126 5.01 2.25 3.97
N PHE A 127 5.38 1.42 3.00
CA PHE A 127 4.54 0.35 2.49
C PHE A 127 4.29 -0.73 3.54
N MET A 128 5.34 -1.20 4.23
CA MET A 128 5.18 -2.17 5.32
C MET A 128 4.26 -1.65 6.43
N LYS A 129 4.40 -0.37 6.80
CA LYS A 129 3.51 0.29 7.77
C LYS A 129 2.06 0.32 7.28
N LEU A 130 1.83 0.73 6.02
CA LEU A 130 0.50 0.74 5.42
C LEU A 130 -0.12 -0.68 5.40
N GLY A 131 0.64 -1.67 4.93
CA GLY A 131 0.20 -3.06 4.88
C GLY A 131 -0.15 -3.62 6.25
N SER A 132 0.66 -3.32 7.27
CA SER A 132 0.39 -3.74 8.66
C SER A 132 -0.91 -3.14 9.20
N ILE A 133 -1.18 -1.86 8.92
CA ILE A 133 -2.41 -1.22 9.37
C ILE A 133 -3.61 -1.84 8.65
N VAL A 134 -3.53 -1.97 7.32
CA VAL A 134 -4.61 -2.52 6.51
C VAL A 134 -4.92 -3.96 6.89
N TYR A 135 -3.91 -4.78 7.19
CA TYR A 135 -4.09 -6.15 7.67
C TYR A 135 -4.93 -6.25 8.95
N THR A 136 -4.85 -5.23 9.82
CA THR A 136 -5.60 -5.19 11.10
C THR A 136 -7.01 -4.61 10.99
N LEU A 137 -7.39 -4.08 9.83
CA LEU A 137 -8.75 -3.56 9.56
C LEU A 137 -9.78 -4.68 9.44
#